data_AF-A0A5C7MW03-F1
#
_entry.id   AF-A0A5C7MW03-F1
#
_cell.length_a   1.000
_cell.length_b   1.000
_cell.length_c   1.000
_cell.angle_alpha   90.00
_cell.angle_beta   90.00
_cell.angle_gamma   90.00
#
_symmetry.space_group_name_H-M   'P 1'
#
loop_
_entity.id
_entity.type
_entity.pdbx_description
1 polymer ?
#
loop_
_entity_poly.entity_id
_entity_poly.type
_entity_poly.pdbx_seq_one_letter_code
_entity_poly.pdbx_strand_id
1 'polypeptide(L)'
;MPQQSAGLIMYRIEKGEPEFFLIHPGGPFWAKKNEGAWSIPKGIADADEEPLATAIREFREETSIIPNGPYQSLGYAKMKSGKTVYAWAFEGKWNPESGIKSNYIDIEWPPRSGKLISIPEADRAEWMSFDKASIMINPGQLPLLKRAYDLLK
;
A
#
# COMPACT_ATOMS: atom_id res chain seq x y z
N MET A 1 -9.69 19.67 7.24
CA MET A 1 -9.09 19.69 5.88
C MET A 1 -9.06 18.25 5.37
N PRO A 2 -9.32 17.97 4.09
CA PRO A 2 -9.18 16.61 3.57
C PRO A 2 -7.73 16.16 3.69
N GLN A 3 -7.50 15.05 4.39
CA GLN A 3 -6.16 14.49 4.56
C GLN A 3 -5.61 14.03 3.21
N GLN A 4 -4.32 14.26 2.98
CA GLN A 4 -3.60 13.80 1.80
C GLN A 4 -2.66 12.66 2.19
N SER A 5 -2.72 11.59 1.41
CA SER A 5 -1.81 10.46 1.52
C SER A 5 -1.10 10.25 0.19
N ALA A 6 0.06 9.62 0.25
CA ALA A 6 0.84 9.28 -0.93
C ALA A 6 1.46 7.89 -0.77
N GLY A 7 1.54 7.12 -1.86
CA GLY A 7 2.03 5.75 -1.84
C GLY A 7 2.63 5.27 -3.15
N LEU A 8 3.22 4.07 -3.12
CA LEU A 8 3.85 3.46 -4.28
C LEU A 8 3.20 2.12 -4.64
N ILE A 9 3.08 1.85 -5.93
CA ILE A 9 2.77 0.53 -6.49
C ILE A 9 4.06 -0.02 -7.08
N MET A 10 4.68 -0.97 -6.38
CA MET A 10 5.77 -1.75 -6.96
C MET A 10 5.18 -2.82 -7.89
N TYR A 11 5.70 -2.93 -9.09
CA TYR A 11 5.34 -3.99 -10.03
C TYR A 11 6.56 -4.79 -10.47
N ARG A 12 6.32 -5.97 -11.01
CA ARG A 12 7.30 -6.77 -11.76
C ARG A 12 6.62 -7.43 -12.96
N ILE A 13 7.38 -7.81 -13.97
CA ILE A 13 6.89 -8.66 -15.06
C ILE A 13 7.35 -10.10 -14.80
N GLU A 14 6.40 -11.01 -14.61
CA GLU A 14 6.66 -12.43 -14.39
C GLU A 14 6.01 -13.21 -15.54
N LYS A 15 6.82 -13.96 -16.31
CA LYS A 15 6.35 -14.73 -17.48
C LYS A 15 5.53 -13.92 -18.50
N GLY A 16 5.86 -12.64 -18.66
CA GLY A 16 5.20 -11.73 -19.61
C GLY A 16 3.95 -11.03 -19.05
N GLU A 17 3.56 -11.31 -17.82
CA GLU A 17 2.39 -10.69 -17.18
C GLU A 17 2.82 -9.80 -15.99
N PRO A 18 2.20 -8.62 -15.81
CA PRO A 18 2.50 -7.78 -14.67
C PRO A 18 1.90 -8.33 -13.38
N GLU A 19 2.71 -8.35 -12.33
CA GLU A 19 2.30 -8.58 -10.95
C GLU A 19 2.53 -7.33 -10.11
N PHE A 20 1.64 -7.11 -9.15
CA PHE A 20 1.63 -5.94 -8.28
C PHE A 20 1.87 -6.35 -6.83
N PHE A 21 2.75 -5.62 -6.17
CA PHE A 21 3.02 -5.79 -4.74
C PHE A 21 1.96 -5.06 -3.93
N LEU A 22 1.22 -5.80 -3.11
CA LEU A 22 0.26 -5.25 -2.15
C LEU A 22 0.61 -5.71 -0.74
N ILE A 23 0.23 -4.89 0.24
CA ILE A 23 0.39 -5.18 1.65
C ILE A 23 -0.96 -5.41 2.32
N HIS A 24 -0.97 -6.30 3.30
CA HIS A 24 -2.11 -6.58 4.15
C HIS A 24 -1.95 -5.85 5.49
N PRO A 25 -2.94 -5.05 5.93
CA PRO A 25 -2.85 -4.34 7.20
C PRO A 25 -2.77 -5.33 8.38
N GLY A 26 -1.91 -5.03 9.33
CA GLY A 26 -1.75 -5.84 10.53
C GLY A 26 -2.89 -5.68 11.53
N GLY A 27 -2.85 -6.55 12.54
CA GLY A 27 -3.70 -6.46 13.71
C GLY A 27 -5.01 -7.26 13.65
N PRO A 28 -5.65 -7.41 14.81
CA PRO A 28 -6.75 -8.35 15.01
C PRO A 28 -8.03 -8.01 14.22
N PHE A 29 -8.22 -6.74 13.85
CA PHE A 29 -9.37 -6.33 13.03
C PHE A 29 -9.27 -6.83 11.57
N TRP A 30 -8.05 -6.96 11.05
CA TRP A 30 -7.78 -7.35 9.67
C TRP A 30 -7.39 -8.82 9.52
N ALA A 31 -7.01 -9.50 10.60
CA ALA A 31 -6.52 -10.88 10.59
C ALA A 31 -7.39 -11.91 9.84
N LYS A 32 -8.71 -11.67 9.70
CA LYS A 32 -9.64 -12.56 8.97
C LYS A 32 -10.18 -11.97 7.67
N LYS A 33 -9.74 -10.78 7.28
CA LYS A 33 -10.18 -10.08 6.06
C LYS A 33 -9.14 -10.31 4.98
N ASN A 34 -9.59 -10.47 3.74
CA ASN A 34 -8.69 -10.56 2.59
C ASN A 34 -9.24 -9.69 1.46
N GLU A 35 -10.39 -10.07 0.88
CA GLU A 35 -11.00 -9.27 -0.18
C GLU A 35 -11.31 -7.84 0.28
N GLY A 36 -10.92 -6.86 -0.53
CA GLY A 36 -11.06 -5.44 -0.21
C GLY A 36 -10.22 -4.92 0.97
N ALA A 37 -9.31 -5.72 1.53
CA ALA A 37 -8.51 -5.35 2.71
C ALA A 37 -7.09 -4.88 2.36
N TRP A 38 -6.54 -5.32 1.23
CA TRP A 38 -5.15 -5.03 0.85
C TRP A 38 -4.99 -3.58 0.39
N SER A 39 -3.77 -3.05 0.49
CA SER A 39 -3.45 -1.66 0.16
C SER A 39 -2.12 -1.56 -0.58
N ILE A 40 -1.92 -0.44 -1.26
CA ILE A 40 -0.57 0.02 -1.58
C ILE A 40 0.08 0.56 -0.29
N PRO A 41 1.41 0.39 -0.09
CA PRO A 41 2.13 1.12 0.96
C PRO A 41 1.99 2.62 0.75
N LYS A 42 1.51 3.32 1.78
CA LYS A 42 1.14 4.73 1.74
C LYS A 42 0.93 5.24 3.18
N GLY A 43 1.30 6.49 3.41
CA GLY A 43 0.94 7.20 4.63
C GLY A 43 0.54 8.63 4.37
N ILE A 44 0.53 9.43 5.42
CA ILE A 44 0.04 10.81 5.38
C ILE A 44 1.21 11.71 4.98
N ALA A 45 0.95 12.68 4.10
CA ALA A 45 1.95 13.69 3.77
C ALA A 45 2.11 14.64 4.96
N ASP A 46 3.36 14.89 5.34
CA ASP A 46 3.69 15.99 6.24
C ASP A 46 3.43 17.33 5.55
N ALA A 47 3.24 18.40 6.33
CA ALA A 47 2.77 19.70 5.82
C ALA A 47 3.62 20.29 4.68
N ASP A 48 4.92 19.98 4.66
CA ASP A 48 5.90 20.51 3.71
C ASP A 48 6.59 19.42 2.87
N GLU A 49 6.08 18.18 2.91
CA GLU A 49 6.67 17.05 2.18
C GLU A 49 6.02 16.91 0.79
N GLU A 50 6.86 16.87 -0.25
CA GLU A 50 6.39 16.57 -1.60
C GLU A 50 5.75 15.17 -1.65
N PRO A 51 4.58 14.99 -2.28
CA PRO A 51 3.85 13.73 -2.26
C PRO A 51 4.67 12.49 -2.68
N LEU A 52 5.58 12.62 -3.65
CA LEU A 52 6.45 11.51 -4.03
C LEU A 52 7.48 11.16 -2.93
N ALA A 53 8.00 12.16 -2.22
CA ALA A 53 8.91 11.92 -1.10
C ALA A 53 8.20 11.16 0.03
N THR A 54 6.97 11.56 0.37
CA THR A 54 6.09 10.81 1.27
C THR A 54 5.92 9.37 0.79
N ALA A 55 5.56 9.15 -0.48
CA ALA A 55 5.36 7.80 -1.02
C ALA A 55 6.61 6.91 -0.87
N ILE A 56 7.80 7.45 -1.11
CA ILE A 56 9.08 6.73 -0.97
C ILE A 56 9.37 6.40 0.50
N ARG A 57 9.19 7.36 1.41
CA ARG A 57 9.40 7.18 2.84
C ARG A 57 8.47 6.10 3.40
N GLU A 58 7.17 6.24 3.15
CA GLU A 58 6.13 5.34 3.64
C GLU A 58 6.30 3.92 3.10
N PHE A 59 6.68 3.77 1.83
CA PHE A 59 6.99 2.45 1.28
C PHE A 59 8.13 1.77 2.04
N ARG A 60 9.19 2.52 2.42
CA ARG A 60 10.29 1.98 3.23
C ARG A 60 9.84 1.65 4.65
N GLU A 61 9.02 2.49 5.26
CA GLU A 61 8.54 2.31 6.64
C GLU A 61 7.59 1.10 6.79
N GLU A 62 6.70 0.87 5.82
CA GLU A 62 5.75 -0.24 5.87
C GLU A 62 6.35 -1.58 5.39
N THR A 63 7.47 -1.55 4.64
CA THR A 63 7.99 -2.77 3.99
C THR A 63 9.45 -3.12 4.32
N SER A 64 10.25 -2.13 4.76
CA SER A 64 11.72 -2.17 4.81
C SER A 64 12.41 -2.42 3.46
N ILE A 65 11.70 -2.29 2.34
CA ILE A 65 12.24 -2.39 0.98
C ILE A 65 12.65 -0.99 0.53
N ILE A 66 13.81 -0.87 -0.13
CA ILE A 66 14.27 0.39 -0.71
C ILE A 66 13.67 0.51 -2.12
N PRO A 67 12.67 1.39 -2.35
CA PRO A 67 12.15 1.63 -3.68
C PRO A 67 13.20 2.38 -4.49
N ASN A 68 13.32 2.04 -5.77
CA ASN A 68 14.21 2.72 -6.71
C ASN A 68 13.41 3.09 -7.96
N GLY A 69 13.54 4.32 -8.41
CA GLY A 69 12.86 4.82 -9.59
C GLY A 69 13.37 4.18 -10.90
N PRO A 70 12.79 4.56 -12.05
CA PRO A 70 11.89 5.71 -12.23
C PRO A 70 10.48 5.52 -11.64
N TYR A 71 9.89 6.62 -11.17
CA TYR A 71 8.53 6.64 -10.59
C TYR A 71 7.55 7.26 -11.59
N GLN A 72 6.58 6.47 -12.05
CA GLN A 72 5.56 6.92 -13.00
C GLN A 72 4.29 7.37 -12.28
N SER A 73 3.83 8.60 -12.50
CA SER A 73 2.65 9.13 -11.82
C SER A 73 1.37 8.40 -12.23
N LEU A 74 0.58 7.99 -11.24
CA LEU A 74 -0.74 7.39 -11.41
C LEU A 74 -1.86 8.40 -11.06
N GLY A 75 -1.53 9.66 -10.85
CA GLY A 75 -2.46 10.67 -10.34
C GLY A 75 -2.94 10.32 -8.93
N TYR A 76 -4.24 10.43 -8.69
CA TYR A 76 -4.83 10.23 -7.35
C TYR A 76 -6.16 9.47 -7.36
N ALA A 77 -6.56 8.98 -6.19
CA ALA A 77 -7.89 8.43 -5.92
C ALA A 77 -8.50 9.08 -4.68
N LYS A 78 -9.81 9.36 -4.73
CA LYS A 78 -10.58 9.87 -3.59
C LYS A 78 -11.20 8.70 -2.83
N MET A 79 -10.88 8.59 -1.56
CA MET A 79 -11.41 7.57 -0.66
C MET A 79 -12.80 7.98 -0.12
N LYS A 80 -13.61 6.99 0.30
CA LYS A 80 -14.92 7.24 0.92
C LYS A 80 -14.84 8.10 2.19
N SER A 81 -13.69 8.09 2.88
CA SER A 81 -13.44 8.95 4.05
C SER A 81 -13.19 10.42 3.70
N GLY A 82 -13.15 10.79 2.42
CA GLY A 82 -12.76 12.13 1.94
C GLY A 82 -11.24 12.31 1.77
N LYS A 83 -10.44 11.32 2.18
CA LYS A 83 -8.97 11.31 1.99
C LYS A 83 -8.60 11.19 0.50
N THR A 84 -7.59 11.93 0.07
CA THR A 84 -7.02 11.77 -1.29
C THR A 84 -5.72 10.96 -1.19
N VAL A 85 -5.56 9.96 -2.06
CA VAL A 85 -4.33 9.15 -2.16
C VAL A 85 -3.69 9.40 -3.51
N TYR A 86 -2.50 10.01 -3.52
CA TYR A 86 -1.63 10.11 -4.68
C TYR A 86 -0.78 8.84 -4.79
N ALA A 87 -0.48 8.40 -6.01
CA ALA A 87 0.42 7.26 -6.16
C ALA A 87 1.30 7.31 -7.40
N TRP A 88 2.40 6.56 -7.32
CA TRP A 88 3.31 6.31 -8.43
C TRP A 88 3.56 4.81 -8.58
N ALA A 89 3.80 4.36 -9.80
CA ALA A 89 4.26 3.01 -10.09
C ALA A 89 5.80 2.99 -10.26
N PHE A 90 6.44 1.91 -9.85
CA PHE A 90 7.85 1.65 -10.15
C PHE A 90 8.10 0.15 -10.30
N GLU A 91 9.07 -0.21 -11.14
CA GLU A 91 9.50 -1.61 -11.28
C GLU A 91 10.42 -1.99 -10.13
N GLY A 92 10.18 -3.14 -9.51
CA GLY A 92 10.99 -3.59 -8.40
C GLY A 92 11.05 -5.11 -8.26
N LYS A 93 11.89 -5.56 -7.33
CA LYS A 93 12.06 -6.97 -7.00
C LYS A 93 11.98 -7.13 -5.50
N TRP A 94 11.26 -8.16 -5.08
CA TRP A 94 11.13 -8.55 -3.68
C TRP A 94 10.92 -10.06 -3.61
N ASN A 95 11.62 -10.72 -2.68
CA ASN A 95 11.47 -12.16 -2.43
C ASN A 95 10.43 -12.38 -1.32
N PRO A 96 9.28 -13.04 -1.61
CA PRO A 96 8.28 -13.35 -0.61
C PRO A 96 8.79 -14.12 0.61
N GLU A 97 9.81 -14.96 0.45
CA GLU A 97 10.40 -15.73 1.55
C GLU A 97 11.09 -14.84 2.60
N SER A 98 11.50 -13.63 2.21
CA SER A 98 12.11 -12.66 3.12
C SER A 98 11.07 -11.95 3.99
N GLY A 99 9.78 -12.03 3.63
CA GLY A 99 8.71 -11.28 4.27
C GLY A 99 8.88 -9.76 4.12
N ILE A 100 8.10 -9.01 4.90
CA ILE A 100 8.26 -7.57 5.10
C ILE A 100 8.53 -7.27 6.57
N LYS A 101 9.12 -6.10 6.84
CA LYS A 101 9.22 -5.55 8.19
C LYS A 101 8.59 -4.17 8.18
N SER A 102 7.44 -4.07 8.80
CA SER A 102 6.67 -2.84 8.95
C SER A 102 6.97 -2.17 10.28
N ASN A 103 6.86 -0.85 10.31
CA ASN A 103 6.73 -0.09 11.55
C ASN A 103 5.54 -0.58 12.38
N TYR A 104 5.64 -0.34 13.69
CA TYR A 104 4.61 -0.68 14.66
C TYR A 104 3.74 0.53 14.97
N ILE A 105 2.45 0.28 15.13
CA ILE A 105 1.46 1.25 15.57
C ILE A 105 0.72 0.72 16.79
N ASP A 106 0.39 1.62 17.70
CA ASP A 106 -0.45 1.28 18.85
C ASP A 106 -1.92 1.47 18.48
N ILE A 107 -2.71 0.42 18.68
CA ILE A 107 -4.15 0.47 18.48
C ILE A 107 -4.88 0.09 19.77
N GLU A 108 -6.08 0.62 19.93
CA GLU A 108 -6.95 0.20 21.02
C GLU A 108 -7.63 -1.14 20.70
N TRP A 109 -7.41 -2.14 21.56
CA TRP A 109 -8.01 -3.45 21.39
C TRP A 109 -8.28 -4.19 22.72
N PRO A 110 -9.50 -4.75 22.93
CA PRO A 110 -10.69 -4.65 22.08
C PRO A 110 -11.21 -3.20 21.94
N PRO A 111 -12.04 -2.90 20.92
CA PRO A 111 -12.54 -1.54 20.71
C PRO A 111 -13.27 -0.99 21.94
N ARG A 112 -13.02 0.27 22.31
CA ARG A 112 -13.61 0.99 23.47
C ARG A 112 -13.23 0.41 24.85
N SER A 113 -12.13 -0.34 24.93
CA SER A 113 -11.61 -0.88 26.19
C SER A 113 -10.57 0.01 26.88
N GLY A 114 -10.01 1.00 26.18
CA GLY A 114 -8.88 1.81 26.63
C GLY A 114 -7.53 1.05 26.69
N LYS A 115 -7.51 -0.23 26.31
CA LYS A 115 -6.28 -1.03 26.29
C LYS A 115 -5.57 -0.87 24.95
N LEU A 116 -4.30 -0.50 24.97
CA LEU A 116 -3.46 -0.41 23.79
C LEU A 116 -2.67 -1.70 23.58
N ILE A 117 -2.58 -2.13 22.32
CA ILE A 117 -1.67 -3.16 21.86
C ILE A 117 -0.82 -2.60 20.73
N SER A 118 0.43 -3.06 20.64
CA SER A 118 1.34 -2.70 19.54
C SER A 118 1.30 -3.78 18.47
N ILE A 119 1.08 -3.38 17.22
CA ILE A 119 0.99 -4.28 16.06
C ILE A 119 1.82 -3.72 14.90
N PRO A 120 2.32 -4.55 13.98
CA PRO A 120 2.84 -4.03 12.73
C PRO A 120 1.71 -3.36 11.92
N GLU A 121 2.00 -2.24 11.26
CA GLU A 121 1.03 -1.58 10.37
C GLU A 121 0.67 -2.46 9.17
N ALA A 122 1.66 -3.14 8.59
CA ALA A 122 1.47 -4.21 7.60
C ALA A 122 2.04 -5.53 8.14
N ASP A 123 1.22 -6.60 8.11
CA ASP A 123 1.64 -7.93 8.59
C ASP A 123 2.15 -8.85 7.48
N ARG A 124 1.73 -8.61 6.23
CA ARG A 124 2.03 -9.45 5.07
C ARG A 124 2.13 -8.60 3.82
N ALA A 125 2.86 -9.13 2.85
CA ALA A 125 2.86 -8.63 1.47
C ALA A 125 2.77 -9.79 0.49
N GLU A 126 2.25 -9.53 -0.70
CA GLU A 126 2.17 -10.52 -1.77
C GLU A 126 2.35 -9.86 -3.14
N TRP A 127 2.98 -10.61 -4.05
CA TRP A 127 2.84 -10.38 -5.48
C TRP A 127 1.49 -10.94 -5.95
N MET A 128 0.74 -10.15 -6.70
CA MET A 128 -0.57 -10.53 -7.20
C MET A 128 -0.71 -10.16 -8.68
N SER A 129 -1.26 -11.07 -9.49
CA SER A 129 -1.75 -10.71 -10.82
C SER A 129 -2.80 -9.61 -10.74
N PHE A 130 -3.02 -8.87 -11.82
CA PHE A 130 -4.05 -7.83 -11.85
C PHE A 130 -5.43 -8.34 -11.42
N ASP A 131 -5.84 -9.51 -11.91
CA ASP A 131 -7.14 -10.10 -11.60
C ASP A 131 -7.30 -10.33 -10.09
N LYS A 132 -6.30 -10.96 -9.45
CA LYS A 132 -6.30 -11.19 -8.00
C LYS A 132 -6.22 -9.86 -7.23
N ALA A 133 -5.29 -8.98 -7.62
CA ALA A 133 -5.08 -7.69 -6.97
C ALA A 133 -6.34 -6.83 -6.98
N SER A 134 -7.12 -6.87 -8.07
CA SER A 134 -8.35 -6.07 -8.22
C SER A 134 -9.46 -6.45 -7.24
N ILE A 135 -9.49 -7.72 -6.80
CA ILE A 135 -10.43 -8.25 -5.81
C ILE A 135 -9.92 -7.98 -4.38
N MET A 136 -8.61 -8.12 -4.18
CA MET A 136 -7.99 -8.03 -2.87
C MET A 136 -7.82 -6.59 -2.38
N ILE A 137 -7.52 -5.65 -3.28
CA ILE A 137 -7.24 -4.26 -2.91
C ILE A 137 -8.50 -3.55 -2.40
N ASN A 138 -8.32 -2.64 -1.45
CA ASN A 138 -9.35 -1.71 -1.02
C ASN A 138 -9.99 -1.04 -2.25
N PRO A 139 -11.33 -1.12 -2.42
CA PRO A 139 -12.00 -0.60 -3.62
C PRO A 139 -11.74 0.89 -3.89
N GLY A 140 -11.42 1.68 -2.86
CA GLY A 140 -11.04 3.09 -3.01
C GLY A 140 -9.71 3.31 -3.73
N GLN A 141 -8.82 2.31 -3.74
CA GLN A 141 -7.51 2.36 -4.39
C GLN A 141 -7.47 1.63 -5.75
N LEU A 142 -8.51 0.86 -6.09
CA LEU A 142 -8.62 0.17 -7.38
C LEU A 142 -8.35 1.08 -8.62
N PRO A 143 -8.79 2.36 -8.66
CA PRO A 143 -8.46 3.24 -9.77
C PRO A 143 -6.95 3.45 -9.99
N LEU A 144 -6.14 3.41 -8.93
CA LEU A 144 -4.68 3.54 -9.02
C LEU A 144 -4.06 2.27 -9.59
N LEU A 145 -4.52 1.10 -9.12
CA LEU A 145 -4.08 -0.20 -9.64
C LEU A 145 -4.40 -0.37 -11.12
N LYS A 146 -5.61 0.03 -11.56
CA LYS A 146 -6.01 0.01 -12.98
C LYS A 146 -5.06 0.84 -13.84
N ARG A 147 -4.75 2.07 -13.42
CA ARG A 147 -3.82 2.93 -14.15
C ARG A 147 -2.40 2.35 -14.18
N ALA A 148 -1.95 1.72 -13.09
CA ALA A 148 -0.65 1.03 -13.10
C ALA A 148 -0.63 -0.13 -14.10
N TYR A 149 -1.73 -0.89 -14.20
CA TYR A 149 -1.85 -1.98 -15.17
C TYR A 149 -1.92 -1.48 -16.62
N ASP A 150 -2.66 -0.39 -16.88
CA ASP A 150 -2.78 0.19 -18.21
C ASP A 150 -1.44 0.77 -18.73
N LEU A 151 -0.51 1.16 -17.84
CA LEU A 151 0.84 1.62 -18.23
C LEU A 151 1.76 0.49 -18.72
N LEU A 152 1.43 -0.77 -18.41
CA LEU A 152 2.29 -1.93 -18.66
C LEU A 152 1.79 -2.80 -19.81
N LYS A 153 0.71 -2.38 -20.47
CA LYS A 153 0.17 -2.96 -21.70
C LYS A 153 0.70 -2.22 -22.93
#